data_AF-A0A1E4JJ46-F1
#
_entry.id   AF-A0A1E4JJ46-F1
#
_cell.length_a   1.000
_cell.length_b   1.000
_cell.length_c   1.000
_cell.angle_alpha   90.00
_cell.angle_beta   90.00
_cell.angle_gamma   90.00
#
_symmetry.space_group_name_H-M   'P 1'
#
loop_
_entity.id
_entity.type
_entity.pdbx_description
1 polymer ?
#
loop_
_entity_poly.entity_id
_entity_poly.type
_entity_poly.pdbx_seq_one_letter_code
_entity_poly.pdbx_strand_id
1 'polypeptide(L)'
;MSDKNQNLQDLFLNALRRSKTPVTMFLVKGVKLQGIITWFDNFSLLLRRDGQSQLVYKHAISTIMPSHDFDLASLGADVREVPTAKGKALQDVFLNAVRRSEESVTMFLVNGVMLQGDIVAFDLFCMLLERERQVQLVYKHAISTVQPNGPINLTDNGEADGDA
;
A
#
# COMPACT_ATOMS: atom_id res chain seq x y z
N MET A 1 23.02 -3.98 -14.80
CA MET A 1 23.03 -3.20 -13.53
C MET A 1 22.10 -2.01 -13.74
N SER A 2 20.85 -2.01 -13.30
CA SER A 2 20.30 -2.41 -12.02
C SER A 2 18.96 -3.11 -12.24
N ASP A 3 18.84 -4.33 -11.72
CA ASP A 3 17.54 -5.00 -11.53
C ASP A 3 16.79 -4.26 -10.43
N LYS A 4 16.30 -3.06 -10.75
CA LYS A 4 15.33 -2.34 -9.93
C LYS A 4 14.04 -3.13 -10.05
N ASN A 5 13.90 -4.12 -9.19
CA ASN A 5 12.59 -4.56 -8.74
C ASN A 5 11.93 -3.31 -8.13
N GLN A 6 11.22 -2.53 -8.94
CA GLN A 6 10.70 -1.23 -8.51
C GLN A 6 9.69 -1.49 -7.42
N ASN A 7 10.03 -1.00 -6.23
CA ASN A 7 9.22 -1.18 -5.04
C ASN A 7 7.82 -0.58 -5.24
N LEU A 8 6.76 -1.21 -4.72
CA LEU A 8 5.36 -0.78 -4.90
C LEU A 8 5.18 0.71 -4.59
N GLN A 9 5.78 1.19 -3.50
CA GLN A 9 5.75 2.60 -3.13
C GLN A 9 6.28 3.52 -4.24
N ASP A 10 7.43 3.17 -4.84
CA ASP A 10 8.07 4.00 -5.87
C ASP A 10 7.28 3.99 -7.16
N LEU A 11 6.70 2.84 -7.54
CA LEU A 11 5.81 2.72 -8.69
C LEU A 11 4.58 3.64 -8.52
N PHE A 12 3.93 3.55 -7.37
CA PHE A 12 2.74 4.34 -7.06
C PHE A 12 3.03 5.84 -7.02
N LEU A 13 4.08 6.27 -6.30
CA LEU A 13 4.46 7.68 -6.21
C LEU A 13 4.92 8.24 -7.56
N ASN A 14 5.62 7.45 -8.38
CA ASN A 14 6.00 7.88 -9.72
C ASN A 14 4.81 8.00 -10.66
N ALA A 15 3.86 7.08 -10.63
CA ALA A 15 2.65 7.15 -11.44
C ALA A 15 1.90 8.46 -11.14
N LEU A 16 1.62 8.75 -9.86
CA LEU A 16 0.96 9.97 -9.43
C LEU A 16 1.72 11.26 -9.81
N ARG A 17 3.05 11.24 -9.66
CA ARG A 17 3.90 12.38 -10.03
C ARG A 17 3.89 12.66 -11.53
N ARG A 18 3.97 11.60 -12.36
CA ARG A 18 4.00 11.73 -13.83
C ARG A 18 2.66 12.21 -14.38
N SER A 19 1.56 11.67 -13.88
CA SER A 19 0.20 12.08 -14.26
C SER A 19 -0.22 13.42 -13.65
N LYS A 20 0.54 13.95 -12.68
CA LYS A 20 0.15 15.11 -11.85
C LYS A 20 -1.23 14.91 -11.22
N THR A 21 -1.56 13.67 -10.85
CA THR A 21 -2.84 13.34 -10.23
C THR A 21 -2.96 14.07 -8.89
N PRO A 22 -4.04 14.85 -8.66
CA PRO A 22 -4.32 15.39 -7.35
C PRO A 22 -4.51 14.26 -6.35
N VAL A 23 -3.91 14.41 -5.17
CA VAL A 23 -4.00 13.45 -4.08
C VAL A 23 -4.57 14.11 -2.83
N THR A 24 -5.27 13.31 -2.04
CA THR A 24 -5.51 13.57 -0.63
C THR A 24 -4.59 12.69 0.19
N MET A 25 -3.84 13.30 1.10
CA MET A 25 -2.97 12.59 2.04
C MET A 25 -3.49 12.79 3.44
N PHE A 26 -3.60 11.71 4.20
CA PHE A 26 -3.89 11.78 5.62
C PHE A 26 -2.62 11.56 6.40
N LEU A 27 -2.38 12.40 7.39
CA LEU A 27 -1.28 12.23 8.33
C LEU A 27 -1.73 11.31 9.47
N VAL A 28 -0.77 10.69 10.14
CA VAL A 28 -1.00 9.80 11.29
C VAL A 28 -1.87 10.48 12.36
N LYS A 29 -1.70 11.79 12.57
CA LYS A 29 -2.50 12.58 13.52
C LYS A 29 -3.87 13.05 12.98
N GLY A 30 -4.31 12.54 11.84
CA GLY A 30 -5.61 12.85 11.23
C GLY A 30 -5.66 14.13 10.40
N VAL A 31 -4.56 14.90 10.33
CA VAL A 31 -4.49 16.10 9.47
C VAL A 31 -4.56 15.69 8.01
N LYS A 32 -5.41 16.39 7.23
CA LYS A 32 -5.58 16.18 5.80
C LYS A 32 -4.76 17.20 5.00
N LEU A 33 -3.95 16.72 4.07
CA LEU A 33 -3.25 17.51 3.07
C LEU A 33 -3.81 17.18 1.68
N GLN A 34 -3.77 18.16 0.78
CA GLN A 34 -4.16 17.95 -0.62
C GLN A 34 -3.19 18.67 -1.53
N GLY A 35 -3.00 18.15 -2.75
CA GLY A 35 -2.14 18.75 -3.75
C GLY A 35 -1.68 17.73 -4.78
N ILE A 36 -0.60 18.04 -5.49
CA ILE A 36 0.07 17.12 -6.41
C ILE A 36 1.47 16.79 -5.91
N ILE A 37 1.89 15.54 -6.09
CA ILE A 37 3.24 15.12 -5.75
C ILE A 37 4.17 15.57 -6.88
N THR A 38 5.14 16.43 -6.58
CA THR A 38 6.09 16.92 -7.58
C THR A 38 7.44 16.22 -7.52
N TRP A 39 7.83 15.73 -6.34
CA TRP A 39 9.10 15.04 -6.11
C TRP A 39 8.99 14.18 -4.85
N PHE A 40 9.83 13.15 -4.72
CA PHE A 40 10.01 12.35 -3.53
C PHE A 40 11.42 11.74 -3.52
N ASP A 41 11.88 11.41 -2.32
CA ASP A 41 13.08 10.61 -2.06
C ASP A 41 12.71 9.43 -1.15
N ASN A 42 13.68 8.83 -0.46
CA ASN A 42 13.41 7.71 0.44
C ASN A 42 12.55 8.08 1.66
N PHE A 43 12.65 9.29 2.19
CA PHE A 43 12.09 9.69 3.49
C PHE A 43 11.01 10.77 3.41
N SER A 44 10.92 11.47 2.29
CA SER A 44 10.08 12.65 2.14
C SER A 44 9.49 12.75 0.74
N LEU A 45 8.43 13.56 0.62
CA LEU A 45 7.86 13.96 -0.66
C LEU A 45 7.53 15.45 -0.65
N LEU A 46 7.55 16.06 -1.82
CA LEU A 46 7.18 17.45 -2.05
C LEU A 46 5.75 17.50 -2.59
N LEU A 47 4.85 18.09 -1.80
CA LEU A 47 3.45 18.29 -2.15
C LEU A 47 3.23 19.75 -2.54
N ARG A 48 2.66 19.99 -3.72
CA ARG A 48 2.35 21.34 -4.20
C ARG A 48 0.85 21.57 -4.28
N ARG A 49 0.39 22.72 -3.78
CA ARG A 49 -0.99 23.20 -3.86
C ARG A 49 -0.99 24.73 -3.94
N ASP A 50 -1.78 25.29 -4.85
CA ASP A 50 -1.97 26.75 -4.97
C ASP A 50 -0.65 27.55 -5.07
N GLY A 51 0.31 27.02 -5.85
CA GLY A 51 1.63 27.62 -6.05
C GLY A 51 2.63 27.39 -4.89
N GLN A 52 2.14 27.01 -3.71
CA GLN A 52 2.96 26.70 -2.53
C GLN A 52 3.44 25.26 -2.56
N SER A 53 4.67 25.05 -2.09
CA SER A 53 5.28 23.72 -1.94
C SER A 53 5.56 23.45 -0.46
N GLN A 54 5.24 22.25 0.00
CA GLN A 54 5.53 21.78 1.35
C GLN A 54 6.23 20.42 1.31
N LEU A 55 7.25 20.26 2.15
CA LEU A 55 7.93 18.99 2.36
C LEU A 55 7.13 18.17 3.38
N VAL A 56 6.76 16.94 3.01
CA VAL A 56 6.02 16.01 3.87
C VAL A 56 6.91 14.81 4.15
N TYR A 57 7.18 14.54 5.42
CA TYR A 57 7.92 13.35 5.81
C TYR A 57 7.04 12.10 5.76
N LYS A 58 7.58 11.00 5.22
CA LYS A 58 6.83 9.75 5.03
C LYS A 58 6.35 9.11 6.32
N HIS A 59 7.11 9.23 7.41
CA HIS A 59 6.71 8.74 8.73
C HIS A 59 5.50 9.46 9.33
N ALA A 60 5.12 10.62 8.78
CA ALA A 60 3.97 11.37 9.23
C ALA A 60 2.71 11.02 8.42
N ILE A 61 2.84 10.30 7.30
CA ILE A 61 1.74 9.98 6.37
C ILE A 61 1.15 8.63 6.74
N SER A 62 -0.17 8.57 6.93
CA SER A 62 -0.88 7.29 7.03
C SER A 62 -1.30 6.76 5.67
N THR A 63 -1.95 7.60 4.85
CA THR A 63 -2.48 7.18 3.55
C THR A 63 -2.30 8.24 2.47
N ILE A 64 -2.21 7.77 1.22
CA ILE A 64 -2.23 8.59 0.01
C ILE A 64 -3.34 8.07 -0.90
N MET A 65 -4.32 8.92 -1.17
CA MET A 65 -5.50 8.64 -1.98
C MET A 65 -5.50 9.52 -3.24
N PRO A 66 -5.48 8.97 -4.46
CA PRO A 66 -5.70 9.71 -5.70
C PRO A 66 -7.14 10.29 -5.72
N SER A 67 -7.33 11.47 -6.31
CA SER A 67 -8.65 12.13 -6.34
C SER A 67 -9.61 11.59 -7.39
N HIS A 68 -9.12 10.72 -8.28
CA HIS A 68 -9.86 10.09 -9.36
C HIS A 68 -9.39 8.64 -9.52
N ASP A 69 -10.15 7.84 -10.27
CA ASP A 69 -9.81 6.45 -10.61
C ASP A 69 -8.34 6.35 -11.00
N PHE A 70 -7.62 5.51 -10.26
CA PHE A 70 -6.22 5.26 -10.49
C PHE A 70 -6.10 3.98 -11.32
N ASP A 71 -5.50 4.10 -12.50
CA ASP A 71 -5.28 2.93 -13.35
C ASP A 71 -4.21 2.02 -12.73
N LEU A 72 -4.65 0.97 -12.04
CA LEU A 72 -3.78 -0.04 -11.45
C LEU A 72 -2.89 -0.73 -12.49
N ALA A 73 -3.34 -0.86 -13.74
CA ALA A 73 -2.54 -1.46 -14.80
C ALA A 73 -1.29 -0.64 -15.10
N SER A 74 -1.30 0.67 -14.80
CA SER A 74 -0.13 1.55 -14.95
C SER A 74 1.03 1.21 -14.00
N LEU A 75 0.78 0.42 -12.94
CA LEU A 75 1.81 -0.04 -12.01
C LEU A 75 2.56 -1.30 -12.50
N GLY A 76 2.08 -1.94 -13.57
CA GLY A 76 2.58 -3.21 -14.09
C GLY A 76 1.63 -4.36 -13.81
N ALA A 77 1.57 -5.33 -14.72
CA ALA A 77 0.70 -6.51 -14.61
C ALA A 77 0.96 -7.32 -13.32
N ASP A 78 2.23 -7.38 -12.92
CA ASP A 78 2.71 -8.20 -11.81
C ASP A 78 2.26 -7.69 -10.43
N VAL A 79 1.77 -6.45 -10.32
CA VAL A 79 1.35 -5.88 -9.02
C VAL A 79 0.20 -6.66 -8.41
N ARG A 80 -0.70 -7.21 -9.25
CA ARG A 80 -1.81 -8.06 -8.81
C ARG A 80 -1.40 -9.52 -8.62
N GLU A 81 -0.25 -9.94 -9.14
CA GLU A 81 0.20 -11.30 -8.97
C GLU A 81 0.62 -11.55 -7.52
N VAL A 82 0.19 -12.67 -6.97
CA VAL A 82 0.66 -13.15 -5.68
C VAL A 82 1.99 -13.86 -5.93
N PRO A 83 3.11 -13.42 -5.33
CA PRO A 83 4.39 -14.08 -5.52
C PRO A 83 4.28 -15.58 -5.24
N THR A 84 4.75 -16.40 -6.16
CA THR A 84 4.79 -17.87 -6.01
C THR A 84 5.85 -18.31 -5.00
N ALA A 85 6.87 -17.46 -4.77
CA ALA A 85 7.90 -17.69 -3.78
C ALA A 85 7.35 -17.53 -2.36
N LYS A 86 7.53 -18.57 -1.54
CA LYS A 86 7.14 -18.58 -0.13
C LYS A 86 8.02 -17.59 0.65
N GLY A 87 7.48 -16.41 0.96
CA GLY A 87 8.06 -15.54 1.98
C GLY A 87 8.03 -16.28 3.32
N LYS A 88 9.19 -16.49 3.95
CA LYS A 88 9.26 -17.14 5.28
C LYS A 88 8.76 -16.24 6.41
N ALA A 89 8.68 -14.93 6.19
CA ALA A 89 8.24 -13.99 7.19
C ALA A 89 6.73 -14.14 7.45
N LEU A 90 6.34 -14.15 8.73
CA LEU A 90 4.93 -14.23 9.17
C LEU A 90 4.04 -13.24 8.42
N GLN A 91 4.53 -12.02 8.23
CA GLN A 91 3.81 -10.97 7.50
C GLN A 91 3.52 -11.36 6.05
N ASP A 92 4.52 -11.88 5.33
CA ASP A 92 4.36 -12.27 3.93
C ASP A 92 3.41 -13.46 3.81
N VAL A 93 3.53 -14.45 4.70
CA VAL A 93 2.61 -15.60 4.77
C VAL A 93 1.18 -15.11 4.95
N PHE A 94 0.94 -14.25 5.94
CA PHE A 94 -0.38 -13.72 6.26
C PHE A 94 -0.96 -12.89 5.11
N LEU A 95 -0.22 -11.89 4.61
CA LEU A 95 -0.71 -10.99 3.56
C LEU A 95 -0.93 -11.71 2.23
N ASN A 96 -0.10 -12.71 1.90
CA ASN A 96 -0.33 -13.51 0.71
C ASN A 96 -1.52 -14.46 0.88
N ALA A 97 -1.76 -15.00 2.09
CA ALA A 97 -2.95 -15.80 2.35
C ALA A 97 -4.24 -14.98 2.22
N VAL A 98 -4.25 -13.73 2.72
CA VAL A 98 -5.35 -12.76 2.49
C VAL A 98 -5.59 -12.58 0.99
N ARG A 99 -4.53 -12.27 0.22
CA ARG A 99 -4.64 -12.06 -1.22
C ARG A 99 -5.18 -13.27 -1.98
N ARG A 100 -4.78 -14.49 -1.60
CA ARG A 100 -5.26 -15.74 -2.22
C ARG A 100 -6.71 -16.06 -1.86
N SER A 101 -7.14 -15.72 -0.65
CA SER A 101 -8.52 -15.96 -0.21
C SER A 101 -9.53 -15.01 -0.84
N GLU A 102 -9.07 -13.93 -1.50
CA GLU A 102 -9.92 -12.85 -2.03
C GLU A 102 -10.84 -12.22 -0.97
N GLU A 103 -10.51 -12.39 0.31
CA GLU A 103 -11.24 -11.80 1.43
C GLU A 103 -10.84 -10.34 1.63
N SER A 104 -11.84 -9.46 1.70
CA SER A 104 -11.62 -8.08 2.09
C SER A 104 -11.14 -7.99 3.54
N VAL A 105 -10.36 -6.95 3.84
CA VAL A 105 -9.85 -6.67 5.19
C VAL A 105 -10.43 -5.37 5.75
N THR A 106 -10.47 -5.31 7.07
CA THR A 106 -10.57 -4.10 7.87
C THR A 106 -9.20 -3.82 8.48
N MET A 107 -8.54 -2.75 8.05
CA MET A 107 -7.30 -2.24 8.64
C MET A 107 -7.62 -1.16 9.67
N PHE A 108 -7.10 -1.29 10.88
CA PHE A 108 -7.16 -0.25 11.89
C PHE A 108 -5.86 0.54 11.87
N LEU A 109 -5.98 1.86 11.80
CA LEU A 109 -4.84 2.76 11.94
C LEU A 109 -4.57 3.07 13.41
N VAL A 110 -3.34 3.46 13.73
CA VAL A 110 -2.93 3.81 15.10
C VAL A 110 -3.71 4.97 15.72
N ASN A 111 -4.40 5.76 14.90
CA ASN A 111 -5.28 6.85 15.33
C ASN A 111 -6.76 6.43 15.49
N GLY A 112 -7.07 5.15 15.32
CA GLY A 112 -8.42 4.59 15.43
C GLY A 112 -9.26 4.64 14.15
N VAL A 113 -8.78 5.26 13.07
CA VAL A 113 -9.49 5.24 11.78
C VAL A 113 -9.47 3.83 11.19
N MET A 114 -10.60 3.42 10.65
CA MET A 114 -10.76 2.13 9.98
C MET A 114 -10.72 2.32 8.46
N LEU A 115 -9.92 1.50 7.78
CA LEU A 115 -9.89 1.40 6.33
C LEU A 115 -10.39 0.01 5.94
N GLN A 116 -11.20 -0.07 4.89
CA GLN A 116 -11.71 -1.35 4.39
C GLN A 116 -11.38 -1.50 2.90
N GLY A 117 -11.18 -2.73 2.47
CA GLY A 117 -10.95 -3.05 1.06
C GLY A 117 -10.11 -4.30 0.88
N ASP A 118 -9.75 -4.56 -0.37
CA ASP A 118 -8.94 -5.71 -0.77
C ASP A 118 -7.47 -5.31 -0.82
N ILE A 119 -6.60 -6.19 -0.32
CA ILE A 119 -5.15 -5.97 -0.41
C ILE A 119 -4.73 -6.32 -1.84
N VAL A 120 -4.45 -5.31 -2.65
CA VAL A 120 -4.04 -5.53 -4.05
C VAL A 120 -2.57 -5.95 -4.12
N ALA A 121 -1.72 -5.27 -3.36
CA ALA A 121 -0.27 -5.46 -3.35
C ALA A 121 0.33 -4.97 -2.04
N PHE A 122 1.55 -5.40 -1.73
CA PHE A 122 2.32 -4.85 -0.61
C PHE A 122 3.81 -4.92 -0.87
N ASP A 123 4.56 -4.07 -0.18
CA ASP A 123 6.02 -4.14 -0.10
C ASP A 123 6.50 -4.05 1.36
N LEU A 124 7.79 -3.81 1.61
CA LEU A 124 8.34 -3.69 2.97
C LEU A 124 7.68 -2.59 3.83
N PHE A 125 7.20 -1.51 3.22
CA PHE A 125 6.76 -0.29 3.91
C PHE A 125 5.29 0.08 3.69
N CYS A 126 4.67 -0.40 2.62
CA CYS A 126 3.36 0.02 2.15
C CYS A 126 2.48 -1.17 1.78
N MET A 127 1.17 -0.92 1.80
CA MET A 127 0.14 -1.79 1.24
C MET A 127 -0.76 -0.97 0.32
N LEU A 128 -1.19 -1.57 -0.78
CA LEU A 128 -2.15 -1.01 -1.72
C LEU A 128 -3.52 -1.60 -1.41
N LEU A 129 -4.47 -0.76 -1.01
CA LEU A 129 -5.83 -1.14 -0.69
C LEU A 129 -6.78 -0.65 -1.78
N GLU A 130 -7.67 -1.51 -2.27
CA GLU A 130 -8.70 -1.17 -3.24
C GLU A 130 -10.10 -1.37 -2.65
N ARG A 131 -10.98 -0.38 -2.81
CA ARG A 131 -12.40 -0.46 -2.42
C ARG A 131 -13.22 0.35 -3.41
N GLU A 132 -14.27 -0.24 -3.98
CA GLU A 132 -15.17 0.45 -4.93
C GLU A 132 -14.41 1.15 -6.08
N ARG A 133 -13.37 0.50 -6.63
CA ARG A 133 -12.43 1.02 -7.65
C ARG A 133 -11.54 2.19 -7.21
N GLN A 134 -11.66 2.64 -5.97
CA GLN A 134 -10.72 3.59 -5.38
C GLN A 134 -9.53 2.85 -4.81
N VAL A 135 -8.34 3.33 -5.15
CA VAL A 135 -7.08 2.77 -4.67
C VAL A 135 -6.46 3.74 -3.69
N GLN A 136 -5.87 3.22 -2.62
CA GLN A 136 -5.07 4.02 -1.70
C GLN A 136 -3.81 3.29 -1.28
N LEU A 137 -2.70 4.03 -1.20
CA LEU A 137 -1.47 3.53 -0.62
C LEU A 137 -1.52 3.80 0.88
N VAL A 138 -1.36 2.74 1.69
CA VAL A 138 -1.36 2.78 3.15
C VAL A 138 0.06 2.49 3.64
N TYR A 139 0.63 3.37 4.45
CA TYR A 139 1.94 3.14 5.06
C TYR A 139 1.81 2.22 6.28
N LYS A 140 2.61 1.16 6.33
CA LYS A 140 2.55 0.12 7.37
C LYS A 140 2.77 0.64 8.78
N HIS A 141 3.61 1.66 8.97
CA HIS A 141 3.85 2.25 10.29
C HIS A 141 2.60 2.90 10.90
N ALA A 142 1.60 3.24 10.09
CA ALA A 142 0.36 3.85 10.55
C ALA A 142 -0.72 2.82 10.86
N ILE A 143 -0.48 1.53 10.60
CA ILE A 143 -1.44 0.44 10.76
C ILE A 143 -1.16 -0.26 12.09
N SER A 144 -2.17 -0.39 12.92
CA SER A 144 -2.09 -1.17 14.15
C SER A 144 -2.44 -2.64 13.92
N THR A 145 -3.51 -2.91 13.17
CA THR A 145 -4.02 -4.27 12.95
C THR A 145 -4.65 -4.41 11.57
N VAL A 146 -4.55 -5.61 10.99
CA VAL A 146 -5.21 -6.01 9.75
C VAL A 146 -6.10 -7.20 10.06
N GLN A 147 -7.41 -7.03 9.92
CA GLN A 147 -8.41 -8.04 10.23
C GLN A 147 -9.14 -8.46 8.95
N PRO A 148 -8.95 -9.70 8.48
CA PRO A 148 -9.77 -10.27 7.41
C PRO A 148 -11.24 -10.38 7.83
N ASN A 149 -12.16 -10.19 6.88
CA ASN A 149 -13.59 -10.32 7.13
C ASN A 149 -14.05 -11.79 7.19
N GLY A 150 -13.28 -12.70 6.59
CA GLY A 150 -13.49 -14.15 6.64
C GLY A 150 -12.31 -14.92 7.24
N PRO A 151 -12.48 -16.23 7.54
CA PRO A 151 -11.39 -17.07 7.99
C PRO A 151 -10.33 -17.22 6.89
N ILE A 152 -9.05 -17.15 7.27
CA ILE A 152 -7.94 -17.35 6.34
C ILE A 152 -7.22 -18.65 6.65
N ASN A 153 -6.95 -19.43 5.61
CA ASN A 153 -6.10 -20.60 5.73
C ASN A 153 -4.61 -20.21 5.64
N LEU A 154 -3.89 -20.39 6.76
CA LEU A 154 -2.44 -20.16 6.84
C LEU A 154 -1.62 -21.46 6.66
N THR A 155 -2.28 -22.63 6.59
CA THR A 155 -1.62 -23.94 6.50
C THR A 155 -1.26 -24.34 5.08
N ASP A 156 -1.71 -23.59 4.06
CA ASP A 156 -1.36 -23.80 2.65
C ASP A 156 0.09 -23.37 2.33
N ASN A 157 0.97 -23.43 3.34
CA ASN A 157 2.40 -23.19 3.24
C ASN A 157 3.14 -24.39 2.65
N GLY A 158 2.45 -25.44 2.19
CA GLY A 158 3.04 -26.65 1.62
C GLY A 158 4.13 -27.22 2.51
N GLU A 159 3.80 -27.49 3.78
CA GLU A 159 4.50 -28.50 4.57
C GLU A 159 4.13 -29.86 3.96
N ALA A 160 4.85 -30.24 2.91
CA ALA A 160 5.10 -31.65 2.67
C ALA A 160 6.29 -32.02 3.56
N ASP A 161 6.05 -32.96 4.47
CA ASP A 161 6.98 -33.72 5.31
C ASP A 161 8.48 -33.46 5.11
N GLY A 162 9.18 -33.11 6.18
CA GLY A 162 10.65 -33.10 6.15
C GLY A 162 11.33 -32.55 7.40
N ASP A 163 10.99 -33.07 8.57
CA ASP A 163 11.96 -33.23 9.67
C ASP A 163 11.46 -34.35 10.60
N ALA A 164 11.99 -35.54 10.35
CA ALA A 164 12.09 -36.66 11.29
C ALA A 164 13.56 -37.07 11.37
#